data_AF-A0A2U3C192-F1
#
_entry.id   AF-A0A2U3C192-F1
#
_cell.length_a   1.000
_cell.length_b   1.000
_cell.length_c   1.000
_cell.angle_alpha   90.00
_cell.angle_beta   90.00
_cell.angle_gamma   90.00
#
_symmetry.space_group_name_H-M   'P 1'
#
loop_
_entity.id
_entity.type
_entity.pdbx_description
1 polymer ?
#
loop_
_entity_poly.entity_id
_entity_poly.type
_entity_poly.pdbx_seq_one_letter_code
_entity_poly.pdbx_strand_id
1 'polypeptide(L)'
;MPLDHAETLAGLDHEDANSIVKAFAANTAFRAAEWEELTTEENPFRRPVRPDDLAWLDYGKPMPSAKALKLSALLGHRMLRNVYDSGLLYLPPTAGDAAASDGAAFYNDRNRILSALAQPILEQHLFTLLDGERKPLGSADPEALKREVREHHRRRQAEPGKAFTTALSTKDRKASATFVMLQLSAYLPAAKAAAGRAALGEYDVTHPGGRTYLLDEYRTWAGLHDSYRSLLDGAGLKPTAAAYWQLYLGTSLARGNHLHWLSHHREKYPEFLGALVHHKIDEAATSARYAEVFEDGLGLRSGLFGHFHIDSEDHLDALVDRLIAPLHRTFGAEVVERFHNGFADARWFAALWDDDLAQQLAWADDIPAHQAKAERINTYIQDNGVTVDLDTFVESHEETSTTHVHNEHRLVMVERGQMHFWNNVTHKIDLEEGDKVLIPVSRLHGSTVLSGECTYHQPIIPEEMYQRF
;
A
#
# COMPACT_ATOMS: atom_id res chain seq x y z
N MET A 1 -8.09 -9.92 -33.55
CA MET A 1 -6.89 -10.35 -34.30
C MET A 1 -6.40 -11.65 -33.69
N PRO A 2 -5.91 -12.62 -34.47
CA PRO A 2 -5.26 -13.79 -33.90
C PRO A 2 -4.04 -13.33 -33.08
N LEU A 3 -3.90 -13.90 -31.88
CA LEU A 3 -2.85 -13.60 -30.91
C LEU A 3 -1.48 -13.95 -31.50
N ASP A 4 -0.61 -12.95 -31.69
CA ASP A 4 0.81 -13.22 -31.90
C ASP A 4 1.53 -13.23 -30.54
N HIS A 5 1.33 -14.33 -29.81
CA HIS A 5 2.06 -14.59 -28.57
C HIS A 5 3.57 -14.67 -28.81
N ALA A 6 3.99 -15.05 -30.02
CA ALA A 6 5.40 -15.14 -30.36
C ALA A 6 6.01 -13.74 -30.44
N GLU A 7 5.32 -12.74 -30.98
CA GLU A 7 5.79 -11.35 -31.01
C GLU A 7 5.88 -10.72 -29.61
N THR A 8 4.96 -11.04 -28.70
CA THR A 8 5.03 -10.54 -27.31
C THR A 8 6.25 -11.08 -26.56
N LEU A 9 6.67 -12.31 -26.86
CA LEU A 9 7.80 -12.98 -26.19
C LEU A 9 9.13 -12.75 -26.92
N ALA A 10 9.14 -12.57 -28.25
CA ALA A 10 10.37 -12.52 -29.06
C ALA A 10 11.33 -11.36 -28.73
N GLY A 11 10.88 -10.33 -28.03
CA GLY A 11 11.70 -9.19 -27.60
C GLY A 11 12.07 -9.18 -26.11
N LEU A 12 11.64 -10.18 -25.34
CA LEU A 12 11.90 -10.25 -23.91
C LEU A 12 13.13 -11.12 -23.63
N ASP A 13 14.09 -10.57 -22.89
CA ASP A 13 15.03 -11.42 -22.16
C ASP A 13 14.26 -12.09 -21.01
N HIS A 14 13.94 -13.37 -21.18
CA HIS A 14 13.17 -14.16 -20.22
C HIS A 14 14.01 -14.59 -19.00
N GLU A 15 15.34 -14.47 -19.06
CA GLU A 15 16.22 -14.79 -17.95
C GLU A 15 16.49 -13.56 -17.07
N ASP A 16 16.31 -12.35 -17.60
CA ASP A 16 16.39 -11.11 -16.83
C ASP A 16 15.05 -10.72 -16.20
N ALA A 17 14.96 -10.91 -14.88
CA ALA A 17 13.81 -10.50 -14.07
C ALA A 17 13.45 -9.01 -14.26
N ASN A 18 14.45 -8.13 -14.43
CA ASN A 18 14.21 -6.69 -14.59
C ASN A 18 13.65 -6.36 -15.98
N SER A 19 14.10 -7.04 -17.04
CA SER A 19 13.53 -6.95 -18.38
C SER A 19 12.03 -7.27 -18.37
N ILE A 20 11.62 -8.36 -17.69
CA ILE A 20 10.21 -8.76 -17.57
C ILE A 20 9.39 -7.69 -16.84
N VAL A 21 9.87 -7.21 -15.69
CA VAL A 21 9.16 -6.19 -14.89
C VAL A 21 9.05 -4.87 -15.66
N LYS A 22 10.12 -4.44 -16.34
CA LYS A 22 10.12 -3.24 -17.20
C LYS A 22 9.09 -3.36 -18.34
N ALA A 23 9.03 -4.51 -19.00
CA ALA A 23 8.09 -4.73 -20.08
C ALA A 23 6.62 -4.70 -19.60
N PHE A 24 6.35 -5.26 -18.41
CA PHE A 24 5.04 -5.14 -17.77
C PHE A 24 4.69 -3.68 -17.44
N ALA A 25 5.62 -2.95 -16.81
CA ALA A 25 5.44 -1.55 -16.43
C ALA A 25 5.32 -0.58 -17.63
N ALA A 26 5.78 -0.99 -18.82
CA ALA A 26 5.67 -0.22 -20.06
C ALA A 26 4.24 -0.16 -20.63
N ASN A 27 3.26 -0.82 -20.00
CA ASN A 27 1.85 -0.64 -20.34
C ASN A 27 1.45 0.84 -20.22
N THR A 28 0.78 1.39 -21.22
CA THR A 28 0.40 2.81 -21.26
C THR A 28 -0.48 3.22 -20.07
N ALA A 29 -1.30 2.31 -19.54
CA ALA A 29 -2.09 2.57 -18.33
C ALA A 29 -1.22 2.81 -17.08
N PHE A 30 0.05 2.39 -17.09
CA PHE A 30 1.00 2.46 -15.97
C PHE A 30 2.08 3.54 -16.13
N ARG A 31 2.04 4.33 -17.21
CA ARG A 31 2.99 5.44 -17.47
C ARG A 31 3.09 6.41 -16.28
N ALA A 32 4.16 7.21 -16.22
CA ALA A 32 4.27 8.29 -15.24
C ALA A 32 3.03 9.21 -15.31
N ALA A 33 2.60 9.72 -14.16
CA ALA A 33 1.48 10.63 -14.03
C ALA A 33 1.77 11.97 -14.73
N GLU A 34 0.76 12.46 -15.44
CA GLU A 34 0.69 13.85 -15.93
C GLU A 34 0.15 14.78 -14.84
N TRP A 35 0.18 16.08 -15.09
CA TRP A 35 -0.12 17.10 -14.08
C TRP A 35 -1.58 17.07 -13.61
N GLU A 36 -2.52 16.66 -14.47
CA GLU A 36 -3.92 16.47 -14.13
C GLU A 36 -4.16 15.17 -13.34
N GLU A 37 -3.19 14.25 -13.33
CA GLU A 37 -3.36 12.87 -12.86
C GLU A 37 -2.88 12.67 -11.41
N LEU A 38 -2.84 13.72 -10.58
CA LEU A 38 -2.66 13.54 -9.12
C LEU A 38 -3.73 12.61 -8.55
N THR A 39 -4.95 12.74 -9.06
CA THR A 39 -6.06 11.81 -8.84
C THR A 39 -6.65 11.37 -10.18
N THR A 40 -7.25 10.19 -10.21
CA THR A 40 -7.82 9.56 -11.42
C THR A 40 -9.25 9.08 -11.15
N GLU A 41 -10.06 9.98 -10.58
CA GLU A 41 -11.40 9.66 -10.05
C GLU A 41 -12.38 9.08 -11.08
N GLU A 42 -12.17 9.34 -12.37
CA GLU A 42 -13.02 8.86 -13.45
C GLU A 42 -12.43 7.63 -14.18
N ASN A 43 -11.21 7.19 -13.82
CA ASN A 43 -10.48 6.17 -14.58
C ASN A 43 -9.82 5.13 -13.64
N PRO A 44 -10.46 3.97 -13.40
CA PRO A 44 -9.95 2.94 -12.49
C PRO A 44 -8.76 2.14 -13.06
N PHE A 45 -8.41 2.35 -14.32
CA PHE A 45 -7.37 1.62 -15.04
C PHE A 45 -6.03 2.36 -15.02
N ARG A 46 -6.05 3.69 -14.86
CA ARG A 46 -4.87 4.54 -14.84
C ARG A 46 -4.12 4.43 -13.50
N ARG A 47 -2.93 3.83 -13.52
CA ARG A 47 -2.19 3.45 -12.30
C ARG A 47 -0.67 3.66 -12.45
N PRO A 48 -0.19 4.90 -12.32
CA PRO A 48 1.21 5.25 -12.52
C PRO A 48 2.21 4.41 -11.70
N VAL A 49 3.28 3.93 -12.33
CA VAL A 49 4.34 3.15 -11.64
C VAL A 49 5.77 3.68 -11.84
N ARG A 50 5.93 4.88 -12.42
CA ARG A 50 7.25 5.51 -12.69
C ARG A 50 8.23 4.57 -13.42
N PRO A 51 7.91 4.16 -14.66
CA PRO A 51 8.73 3.17 -15.38
C PRO A 51 10.19 3.60 -15.57
N ASP A 52 10.49 4.90 -15.61
CA ASP A 52 11.86 5.41 -15.78
C ASP A 52 12.78 5.01 -14.62
N ASP A 53 12.25 4.92 -13.39
CA ASP A 53 13.01 4.48 -12.22
C ASP A 53 13.45 3.02 -12.31
N LEU A 54 12.76 2.21 -13.11
CA LEU A 54 13.04 0.79 -13.22
C LEU A 54 14.39 0.53 -13.91
N ALA A 55 14.97 1.52 -14.59
CA ALA A 55 16.28 1.40 -15.23
C ALA A 55 17.39 0.98 -14.25
N TRP A 56 17.32 1.40 -12.98
CA TRP A 56 18.33 1.16 -11.95
C TRP A 56 17.86 0.34 -10.74
N LEU A 57 16.56 0.03 -10.65
CA LEU A 57 16.04 -0.87 -9.61
C LEU A 57 16.26 -2.34 -9.99
N ASP A 58 16.58 -3.17 -8.98
CA ASP A 58 16.83 -4.60 -9.16
C ASP A 58 15.79 -5.44 -8.41
N TYR A 59 14.84 -6.01 -9.17
CA TYR A 59 13.80 -6.93 -8.70
C TYR A 59 14.22 -8.40 -8.78
N GLY A 60 15.39 -8.71 -9.34
CA GLY A 60 15.90 -10.09 -9.44
C GLY A 60 16.38 -10.68 -8.11
N LYS A 61 16.40 -9.88 -7.03
CA LYS A 61 16.87 -10.30 -5.70
C LYS A 61 15.78 -10.10 -4.65
N PRO A 62 15.67 -10.99 -3.65
CA PRO A 62 14.84 -10.76 -2.48
C PRO A 62 15.15 -9.42 -1.80
N MET A 63 14.11 -8.67 -1.43
CA MET A 63 14.26 -7.44 -0.69
C MET A 63 14.59 -7.72 0.79
N PRO A 64 15.60 -7.07 1.40
CA PRO A 64 15.79 -7.11 2.85
C PRO A 64 14.66 -6.38 3.58
N SER A 65 14.26 -6.85 4.77
CA SER A 65 13.20 -6.22 5.57
C SER A 65 13.47 -4.74 5.89
N ALA A 66 14.73 -4.38 6.15
CA ALA A 66 15.15 -2.98 6.36
C ALA A 66 14.89 -2.05 5.16
N LYS A 67 14.60 -2.60 3.97
CA LYS A 67 14.27 -1.86 2.75
C LYS A 67 12.78 -1.83 2.43
N ALA A 68 11.90 -2.35 3.29
CA ALA A 68 10.46 -2.45 3.01
C ALA A 68 9.72 -1.11 2.82
N LEU A 69 10.32 0.01 3.23
CA LEU A 69 9.81 1.38 3.00
C LEU A 69 10.54 2.14 1.89
N LYS A 70 11.43 1.46 1.15
CA LYS A 70 12.29 2.07 0.14
C LYS A 70 11.60 2.08 -1.22
N LEU A 71 12.19 2.80 -2.19
CA LEU A 71 11.57 3.02 -3.49
C LEU A 71 11.19 1.72 -4.22
N SER A 72 12.06 0.70 -4.18
CA SER A 72 11.77 -0.61 -4.80
C SER A 72 10.55 -1.30 -4.19
N ALA A 73 10.32 -1.13 -2.88
CA ALA A 73 9.14 -1.67 -2.20
C ALA A 73 7.86 -0.96 -2.65
N LEU A 74 7.86 0.38 -2.70
CA LEU A 74 6.71 1.17 -3.14
C LEU A 74 6.33 0.84 -4.58
N LEU A 75 7.28 0.92 -5.52
CA LEU A 75 7.01 0.65 -6.93
C LEU A 75 6.68 -0.82 -7.17
N GLY A 76 7.37 -1.73 -6.47
CA GLY A 76 7.04 -3.16 -6.48
C GLY A 76 5.61 -3.43 -6.04
N HIS A 77 5.14 -2.86 -4.93
CA HIS A 77 3.77 -3.04 -4.47
C HIS A 77 2.72 -2.37 -5.38
N ARG A 78 3.05 -1.24 -6.02
CA ARG A 78 2.19 -0.63 -7.06
C ARG A 78 2.04 -1.56 -8.26
N MET A 79 3.15 -2.05 -8.82
CA MET A 79 3.15 -3.00 -9.93
C MET A 79 2.43 -4.30 -9.56
N LEU A 80 2.71 -4.86 -8.39
CA LEU A 80 2.07 -6.10 -7.94
C LEU A 80 0.56 -5.93 -7.72
N ARG A 81 0.12 -4.76 -7.25
CA ARG A 81 -1.31 -4.47 -7.14
C ARG A 81 -1.97 -4.41 -8.53
N ASN A 82 -1.30 -3.85 -9.53
CA ASN A 82 -1.78 -3.86 -10.91
C ASN A 82 -1.90 -5.29 -11.47
N VAL A 83 -0.95 -6.18 -11.16
CA VAL A 83 -1.01 -7.60 -11.51
C VAL A 83 -2.29 -8.23 -10.96
N TYR A 84 -2.54 -8.12 -9.64
CA TYR A 84 -3.70 -8.77 -9.01
C TYR A 84 -5.04 -8.21 -9.48
N ASP A 85 -5.11 -6.89 -9.60
CA ASP A 85 -6.33 -6.19 -10.00
C ASP A 85 -6.64 -6.39 -11.49
N SER A 86 -5.66 -6.72 -12.34
CA SER A 86 -5.93 -7.08 -13.76
C SER A 86 -6.80 -8.34 -13.90
N GLY A 87 -6.87 -9.16 -12.85
CA GLY A 87 -7.78 -10.31 -12.75
C GLY A 87 -9.11 -10.01 -12.06
N LEU A 88 -9.44 -8.74 -11.78
CA LEU A 88 -10.69 -8.29 -11.18
C LEU A 88 -11.50 -7.44 -12.16
N LEU A 89 -12.79 -7.23 -11.87
CA LEU A 89 -13.69 -6.40 -12.68
C LEU A 89 -13.76 -4.98 -12.10
N TYR A 90 -13.38 -4.01 -12.93
CA TYR A 90 -13.58 -2.58 -12.70
C TYR A 90 -14.36 -1.96 -13.86
N LEU A 91 -15.25 -1.05 -13.52
CA LEU A 91 -16.04 -0.25 -14.44
C LEU A 91 -15.81 1.23 -14.11
N PRO A 92 -15.56 2.10 -15.11
CA PRO A 92 -15.45 3.52 -14.86
C PRO A 92 -16.84 4.09 -14.48
N PRO A 93 -16.89 5.12 -13.61
CA PRO A 93 -18.15 5.74 -13.19
C PRO A 93 -18.86 6.47 -14.34
N THR A 94 -18.09 6.96 -15.31
CA THR A 94 -18.57 7.64 -16.52
C THR A 94 -17.89 7.04 -17.76
N ALA A 95 -18.59 7.11 -18.90
CA ALA A 95 -17.97 6.74 -20.17
C ALA A 95 -17.05 7.87 -20.64
N GLY A 96 -15.82 7.54 -21.02
CA GLY A 96 -14.85 8.50 -21.54
C GLY A 96 -13.73 7.81 -22.31
N ASP A 97 -13.19 8.49 -23.32
CA ASP A 97 -12.20 7.92 -24.24
C ASP A 97 -10.91 7.51 -23.52
N ALA A 98 -10.47 8.30 -22.53
CA ALA A 98 -9.30 7.98 -21.72
C ALA A 98 -9.48 6.67 -20.94
N ALA A 99 -10.59 6.53 -20.20
CA ALA A 99 -10.90 5.32 -19.46
C ALA A 99 -11.14 4.11 -20.38
N ALA A 100 -11.71 4.31 -21.58
CA ALA A 100 -11.86 3.25 -22.57
C ALA A 100 -10.51 2.76 -23.11
N SER A 101 -9.61 3.70 -23.46
CA SER A 101 -8.26 3.40 -23.93
C SER A 101 -7.43 2.69 -22.86
N ASP A 102 -7.39 3.23 -21.65
CA ASP A 102 -6.65 2.62 -20.54
C ASP A 102 -7.26 1.28 -20.13
N GLY A 103 -8.59 1.14 -20.17
CA GLY A 103 -9.26 -0.14 -19.94
C GLY A 103 -8.88 -1.20 -20.97
N ALA A 104 -8.77 -0.82 -22.24
CA ALA A 104 -8.26 -1.70 -23.30
C ALA A 104 -6.79 -2.07 -23.09
N ALA A 105 -5.96 -1.14 -22.61
CA ALA A 105 -4.58 -1.40 -22.22
C ALA A 105 -4.47 -2.33 -20.99
N PHE A 106 -5.34 -2.15 -20.01
CA PHE A 106 -5.34 -2.87 -18.74
C PHE A 106 -5.82 -4.32 -18.89
N TYR A 107 -6.87 -4.57 -19.70
CA TYR A 107 -7.45 -5.90 -19.87
C TYR A 107 -7.01 -6.66 -21.13
N ASN A 108 -6.04 -6.18 -21.89
CA ASN A 108 -5.57 -6.91 -23.07
C ASN A 108 -4.73 -8.15 -22.73
N ASP A 109 -4.60 -9.04 -23.71
CA ASP A 109 -3.89 -10.30 -23.54
C ASP A 109 -2.39 -10.13 -23.34
N ARG A 110 -1.77 -9.10 -23.93
CA ARG A 110 -0.35 -8.78 -23.71
C ARG A 110 -0.10 -8.47 -22.23
N ASN A 111 -0.93 -7.62 -21.62
CA ASN A 111 -0.83 -7.26 -20.21
C ASN A 111 -1.06 -8.49 -19.33
N ARG A 112 -2.03 -9.36 -19.66
CA ARG A 112 -2.25 -10.61 -18.91
C ARG A 112 -1.01 -11.51 -18.90
N ILE A 113 -0.34 -11.68 -20.05
CA ILE A 113 0.88 -12.48 -20.16
C ILE A 113 2.01 -11.85 -19.36
N LEU A 114 2.25 -10.54 -19.55
CA LEU A 114 3.31 -9.83 -18.83
C LEU A 114 3.07 -9.79 -17.33
N SER A 115 1.82 -9.62 -16.89
CA SER A 115 1.42 -9.75 -15.48
C SER A 115 1.78 -11.13 -14.93
N ALA A 116 1.46 -12.21 -15.66
CA ALA A 116 1.75 -13.56 -15.22
C ALA A 116 3.25 -13.86 -15.11
N LEU A 117 4.07 -13.23 -15.96
CA LEU A 117 5.54 -13.34 -15.91
C LEU A 117 6.15 -12.48 -14.79
N ALA A 118 5.65 -11.25 -14.61
CA ALA A 118 6.15 -10.32 -13.60
C ALA A 118 5.73 -10.71 -12.17
N GLN A 119 4.57 -11.35 -12.02
CA GLN A 119 4.00 -11.74 -10.72
C GLN A 119 5.00 -12.49 -9.82
N PRO A 120 5.56 -13.65 -10.21
CA PRO A 120 6.47 -14.41 -9.33
C PRO A 120 7.74 -13.63 -8.96
N ILE A 121 8.25 -12.78 -9.86
CA ILE A 121 9.43 -11.94 -9.61
C ILE A 121 9.12 -10.91 -8.52
N LEU A 122 8.00 -10.20 -8.67
CA LEU A 122 7.57 -9.18 -7.70
C LEU A 122 7.23 -9.81 -6.35
N GLU A 123 6.55 -10.96 -6.33
CA GLU A 123 6.23 -11.68 -5.09
C GLU A 123 7.49 -12.17 -4.38
N GLN A 124 8.46 -12.73 -5.11
CA GLN A 124 9.73 -13.15 -4.54
C GLN A 124 10.51 -11.94 -3.98
N HIS A 125 10.55 -10.83 -4.71
CA HIS A 125 11.20 -9.60 -4.24
C HIS A 125 10.55 -9.10 -2.95
N LEU A 126 9.22 -9.03 -2.90
CA LEU A 126 8.48 -8.31 -1.85
C LEU A 126 8.13 -9.17 -0.63
N PHE A 127 7.97 -10.48 -0.76
CA PHE A 127 7.46 -11.34 0.32
C PHE A 127 8.49 -12.30 0.91
N THR A 128 9.61 -12.59 0.22
CA THR A 128 10.65 -13.48 0.76
C THR A 128 11.26 -12.93 2.06
N LEU A 129 11.23 -11.61 2.27
CA LEU A 129 11.70 -10.98 3.51
C LEU A 129 11.02 -11.58 4.76
N LEU A 130 9.78 -12.03 4.63
CA LEU A 130 8.96 -12.52 5.74
C LEU A 130 9.54 -13.78 6.36
N ASP A 131 10.25 -14.61 5.57
CA ASP A 131 10.90 -15.82 6.07
C ASP A 131 11.91 -15.51 7.20
N GLY A 132 12.56 -14.34 7.16
CA GLY A 132 13.48 -13.87 8.19
C GLY A 132 12.82 -13.16 9.37
N GLU A 133 11.57 -12.70 9.22
CA GLU A 133 10.85 -11.90 10.21
C GLU A 133 9.91 -12.75 11.10
N ARG A 134 9.56 -13.96 10.65
CA ARG A 134 8.71 -14.88 11.40
C ARG A 134 9.40 -15.36 12.68
N LYS A 135 8.69 -15.24 13.80
CA LYS A 135 9.05 -15.95 15.04
C LYS A 135 8.38 -17.32 14.99
N PRO A 136 9.09 -18.44 15.13
CA PRO A 136 8.47 -19.76 15.08
C PRO A 136 7.40 -19.95 16.16
N LEU A 137 6.33 -20.67 15.82
CA LEU A 137 5.39 -21.16 16.82
C LEU A 137 6.10 -22.16 17.73
N GLY A 138 6.01 -21.97 19.06
CA GLY A 138 6.75 -22.79 20.02
C GLY A 138 6.35 -24.28 20.03
N SER A 139 5.14 -24.60 19.56
CA SER A 139 4.65 -25.96 19.36
C SER A 139 3.61 -25.96 18.25
N ALA A 140 3.70 -26.87 17.30
CA ALA A 140 2.79 -27.00 16.16
C ALA A 140 1.45 -27.67 16.53
N ASP A 141 0.85 -27.23 17.64
CA ASP A 141 -0.43 -27.70 18.13
C ASP A 141 -1.50 -26.58 18.11
N PRO A 142 -2.78 -26.89 17.85
CA PRO A 142 -3.84 -25.88 17.77
C PRO A 142 -4.02 -25.05 19.06
N GLU A 143 -3.70 -25.58 20.23
CA GLU A 143 -3.84 -24.85 21.49
C GLU A 143 -2.74 -23.80 21.66
N ALA A 144 -1.51 -24.09 21.22
CA ALA A 144 -0.42 -23.13 21.16
C ALA A 144 -0.75 -22.00 20.20
N LEU A 145 -1.29 -22.32 19.03
CA LEU A 145 -1.79 -21.33 18.07
C LEU A 145 -2.85 -20.43 18.71
N LYS A 146 -3.89 -21.02 19.33
CA LYS A 146 -4.95 -20.23 20.01
C LYS A 146 -4.40 -19.32 21.11
N ARG A 147 -3.45 -19.79 21.91
CA ARG A 147 -2.79 -18.95 22.92
C ARG A 147 -2.08 -17.75 22.30
N GLU A 148 -1.33 -17.93 21.21
CA GLU A 148 -0.67 -16.81 20.53
C GLU A 148 -1.68 -15.84 19.91
N VAL A 149 -2.73 -16.37 19.28
CA VAL A 149 -3.78 -15.55 18.66
C VAL A 149 -4.54 -14.72 19.70
N ARG A 150 -4.89 -15.30 20.86
CA ARG A 150 -5.51 -14.57 21.98
C ARG A 150 -4.59 -13.50 22.55
N GLU A 151 -3.32 -13.83 22.76
CA GLU A 151 -2.35 -12.88 23.29
C GLU A 151 -2.18 -11.69 22.34
N HIS A 152 -2.10 -11.95 21.04
CA HIS A 152 -2.07 -10.90 20.04
C HIS A 152 -3.35 -10.05 20.07
N HIS A 153 -4.54 -10.66 20.15
CA HIS A 153 -5.81 -9.94 20.25
C HIS A 153 -5.84 -9.00 21.46
N ARG A 154 -5.48 -9.47 22.66
CA ARG A 154 -5.41 -8.63 23.87
C ARG A 154 -4.46 -7.46 23.69
N ARG A 155 -3.24 -7.72 23.19
CA ARG A 155 -2.26 -6.66 22.95
C ARG A 155 -2.79 -5.64 21.95
N ARG A 156 -3.44 -6.09 20.87
CA ARG A 156 -3.99 -5.20 19.85
C ARG A 156 -5.13 -4.33 20.39
N GLN A 157 -5.96 -4.85 21.28
CA GLN A 157 -6.99 -4.07 21.98
C GLN A 157 -6.39 -3.01 22.91
N ALA A 158 -5.31 -3.35 23.63
CA ALA A 158 -4.62 -2.40 24.52
C ALA A 158 -3.84 -1.33 23.75
N GLU A 159 -3.28 -1.70 22.59
CA GLU A 159 -2.43 -0.86 21.75
C GLU A 159 -2.97 -0.81 20.32
N PRO A 160 -4.04 -0.02 20.07
CA PRO A 160 -4.74 -0.01 18.78
C PRO A 160 -4.00 0.72 17.66
N GLY A 161 -2.80 1.26 17.92
CA GLY A 161 -1.85 1.71 16.89
C GLY A 161 -1.51 3.21 16.98
N LYS A 162 -0.26 3.53 16.66
CA LYS A 162 0.29 4.88 16.67
C LYS A 162 -0.37 5.76 15.62
N ALA A 163 -0.74 5.22 14.46
CA ALA A 163 -1.33 6.00 13.37
C ALA A 163 -2.59 6.74 13.82
N PHE A 164 -3.45 6.09 14.61
CA PHE A 164 -4.67 6.69 15.15
C PHE A 164 -4.37 7.78 16.17
N THR A 165 -3.43 7.52 17.09
CA THR A 165 -3.00 8.54 18.05
C THR A 165 -2.40 9.75 17.35
N THR A 166 -1.59 9.54 16.30
CA THR A 166 -1.02 10.62 15.50
C THR A 166 -2.11 11.42 14.78
N ALA A 167 -3.06 10.76 14.09
CA ALA A 167 -4.20 11.42 13.45
C ALA A 167 -5.01 12.28 14.44
N LEU A 168 -5.25 11.75 15.64
CA LEU A 168 -5.91 12.46 16.74
C LEU A 168 -4.98 13.44 17.48
N SER A 169 -3.75 13.68 17.01
CA SER A 169 -2.85 14.74 17.51
C SER A 169 -2.44 15.80 16.49
N THR A 170 -2.68 15.61 15.18
CA THR A 170 -2.45 16.61 14.13
C THR A 170 -3.17 17.95 14.35
N LYS A 171 -2.62 19.04 13.79
CA LYS A 171 -3.26 20.36 13.76
C LYS A 171 -4.47 20.35 12.83
N ASP A 172 -4.35 19.71 11.66
CA ASP A 172 -5.47 19.54 10.72
C ASP A 172 -6.11 18.15 10.88
N ARG A 173 -7.21 18.12 11.65
CA ARG A 173 -8.01 16.89 11.87
C ARG A 173 -8.63 16.36 10.61
N LYS A 174 -9.14 17.24 9.77
CA LYS A 174 -9.83 16.85 8.53
C LYS A 174 -8.83 16.24 7.55
N ALA A 175 -7.69 16.87 7.34
CA ALA A 175 -6.66 16.35 6.45
C ALA A 175 -6.13 14.99 6.92
N SER A 176 -5.89 14.81 8.22
CA SER A 176 -5.43 13.52 8.76
C SER A 176 -6.49 12.42 8.59
N ALA A 177 -7.75 12.69 8.92
CA ALA A 177 -8.84 11.73 8.77
C ALA A 177 -9.10 11.38 7.30
N THR A 178 -9.07 12.35 6.39
CA THR A 178 -9.14 12.09 4.94
C THR A 178 -7.99 11.21 4.48
N PHE A 179 -6.75 11.45 4.94
CA PHE A 179 -5.60 10.63 4.56
C PHE A 179 -5.67 9.20 5.14
N VAL A 180 -6.17 9.04 6.37
CA VAL A 180 -6.47 7.72 6.96
C VAL A 180 -7.52 6.97 6.14
N MET A 181 -8.58 7.65 5.69
CA MET A 181 -9.62 7.06 4.85
C MET A 181 -9.07 6.62 3.49
N LEU A 182 -8.16 7.42 2.92
CA LEU A 182 -7.46 7.12 1.68
C LEU A 182 -6.58 5.86 1.82
N GLN A 183 -5.88 5.69 2.94
CA GLN A 183 -5.12 4.46 3.18
C GLN A 183 -6.03 3.24 3.39
N LEU A 184 -7.18 3.43 4.05
CA LEU A 184 -8.17 2.37 4.21
C LEU A 184 -8.73 1.92 2.84
N SER A 185 -8.95 2.85 1.91
CA SER A 185 -9.46 2.54 0.56
C SER A 185 -8.46 1.78 -0.32
N ALA A 186 -7.16 1.94 -0.09
CA ALA A 186 -6.12 1.15 -0.75
C ALA A 186 -6.15 -0.33 -0.32
N TYR A 187 -6.45 -0.57 0.95
CA TYR A 187 -6.31 -1.86 1.62
C TYR A 187 -7.61 -2.68 1.65
N LEU A 188 -8.68 -2.12 2.22
CA LEU A 188 -9.88 -2.86 2.63
C LEU A 188 -10.55 -3.59 1.45
N PRO A 189 -10.80 -2.94 0.28
CA PRO A 189 -11.38 -3.64 -0.86
C PRO A 189 -10.52 -4.81 -1.36
N ALA A 190 -9.19 -4.69 -1.32
CA ALA A 190 -8.26 -5.76 -1.72
C ALA A 190 -8.37 -6.97 -0.78
N ALA A 191 -8.35 -6.72 0.52
CA ALA A 191 -8.49 -7.75 1.54
C ALA A 191 -9.78 -8.55 1.37
N LYS A 192 -10.90 -7.85 1.11
CA LYS A 192 -12.20 -8.49 0.89
C LYS A 192 -12.27 -9.24 -0.45
N ALA A 193 -11.70 -8.68 -1.52
CA ALA A 193 -11.59 -9.38 -2.80
C ALA A 193 -10.75 -10.67 -2.71
N ALA A 194 -9.67 -10.67 -1.92
CA ALA A 194 -8.87 -11.86 -1.66
C ALA A 194 -9.67 -12.97 -0.94
N ALA A 195 -10.53 -12.61 0.03
CA ALA A 195 -11.46 -13.56 0.66
C ALA A 195 -12.44 -14.18 -0.35
N GLY A 196 -13.03 -13.34 -1.22
CA GLY A 196 -13.88 -13.82 -2.31
C GLY A 196 -13.14 -14.78 -3.26
N ARG A 197 -11.87 -14.49 -3.59
CA ARG A 197 -11.03 -15.36 -4.43
C ARG A 197 -10.73 -16.70 -3.75
N ALA A 198 -10.34 -16.68 -2.47
CA ALA A 198 -10.02 -17.89 -1.71
C ALA A 198 -11.25 -18.80 -1.48
N ALA A 199 -12.46 -18.27 -1.64
CA ALA A 199 -13.68 -19.07 -1.64
C ALA A 199 -13.83 -19.97 -2.89
N LEU A 200 -13.13 -19.68 -3.99
CA LEU A 200 -13.29 -20.41 -5.25
C LEU A 200 -12.49 -21.71 -5.25
N GLY A 201 -13.15 -22.84 -5.54
CA GLY A 201 -12.55 -24.17 -5.63
C GLY A 201 -13.51 -25.25 -5.11
N GLU A 202 -13.05 -26.50 -5.02
CA GLU A 202 -13.81 -27.63 -4.49
C GLU A 202 -13.04 -28.29 -3.33
N TYR A 203 -13.38 -27.92 -2.09
CA TYR A 203 -12.65 -28.38 -0.90
C TYR A 203 -13.52 -28.66 0.33
N ASP A 204 -14.86 -28.64 0.19
CA ASP A 204 -15.79 -28.75 1.33
C ASP A 204 -15.74 -30.11 2.02
N VAL A 205 -15.31 -31.16 1.31
CA VAL A 205 -15.10 -32.50 1.88
C VAL A 205 -14.01 -32.45 2.95
N THR A 206 -12.93 -31.71 2.69
CA THR A 206 -11.77 -31.61 3.59
C THR A 206 -11.93 -30.47 4.61
N HIS A 207 -12.56 -29.38 4.21
CA HIS A 207 -12.80 -28.21 5.06
C HIS A 207 -14.28 -27.81 5.03
N PRO A 208 -15.15 -28.59 5.72
CA PRO A 208 -16.58 -28.31 5.74
C PRO A 208 -16.86 -26.92 6.33
N GLY A 209 -17.63 -26.12 5.58
CA GLY A 209 -18.03 -24.77 5.98
C GLY A 209 -16.97 -23.68 5.77
N GLY A 210 -15.76 -24.02 5.29
CA GLY A 210 -14.70 -23.06 4.95
C GLY A 210 -15.09 -22.18 3.76
N ARG A 211 -15.62 -22.78 2.68
CA ARG A 211 -16.09 -22.03 1.51
C ARG A 211 -17.22 -21.06 1.86
N THR A 212 -18.24 -21.55 2.55
CA THR A 212 -19.38 -20.73 2.96
C THR A 212 -18.93 -19.55 3.83
N TYR A 213 -17.98 -19.77 4.75
CA TYR A 213 -17.41 -18.69 5.55
C TYR A 213 -16.81 -17.57 4.68
N LEU A 214 -15.94 -17.92 3.72
CA LEU A 214 -15.26 -16.95 2.85
C LEU A 214 -16.23 -16.25 1.89
N LEU A 215 -17.27 -16.94 1.42
CA LEU A 215 -18.34 -16.32 0.64
C LEU A 215 -19.17 -15.35 1.48
N ASP A 216 -19.48 -15.70 2.71
CA ASP A 216 -20.23 -14.84 3.64
C ASP A 216 -19.41 -13.58 3.99
N GLU A 217 -18.10 -13.71 4.17
CA GLU A 217 -17.17 -12.60 4.33
C GLU A 217 -17.27 -11.58 3.18
N TYR A 218 -17.18 -12.08 1.94
CA TYR A 218 -17.30 -11.22 0.76
C TYR A 218 -18.72 -10.65 0.60
N ARG A 219 -19.76 -11.44 0.89
CA ARG A 219 -21.16 -10.99 0.83
C ARG A 219 -21.43 -9.87 1.82
N THR A 220 -20.94 -9.99 3.06
CA THR A 220 -21.05 -8.95 4.08
C THR A 220 -20.40 -7.68 3.58
N TRP A 221 -19.16 -7.74 3.08
CA TRP A 221 -18.49 -6.58 2.49
C TRP A 221 -19.31 -5.91 1.39
N ALA A 222 -19.84 -6.69 0.43
CA ALA A 222 -20.67 -6.15 -0.64
C ALA A 222 -21.93 -5.45 -0.10
N GLY A 223 -22.52 -5.97 0.99
CA GLY A 223 -23.65 -5.34 1.69
C GLY A 223 -23.30 -4.05 2.43
N LEU A 224 -22.03 -3.79 2.73
CA LEU A 224 -21.55 -2.57 3.41
C LEU A 224 -21.17 -1.44 2.45
N HIS A 225 -21.41 -1.61 1.14
CA HIS A 225 -21.02 -0.66 0.11
C HIS A 225 -21.48 0.77 0.40
N ASP A 226 -22.73 0.97 0.80
CA ASP A 226 -23.26 2.32 1.08
C ASP A 226 -22.59 2.98 2.30
N SER A 227 -22.31 2.21 3.35
CA SER A 227 -21.60 2.72 4.54
C SER A 227 -20.16 3.10 4.22
N TYR A 228 -19.49 2.32 3.37
CA TYR A 228 -18.15 2.62 2.87
C TYR A 228 -18.14 3.85 1.96
N ARG A 229 -19.09 3.93 1.01
CA ARG A 229 -19.23 5.08 0.10
C ARG A 229 -19.53 6.36 0.87
N SER A 230 -20.37 6.31 1.91
CA SER A 230 -20.67 7.47 2.75
C SER A 230 -19.46 8.00 3.49
N LEU A 231 -18.54 7.12 3.93
CA LEU A 231 -17.28 7.54 4.56
C LEU A 231 -16.35 8.22 3.57
N LEU A 232 -16.19 7.65 2.38
CA LEU A 232 -15.41 8.28 1.31
C LEU A 232 -15.97 9.66 0.97
N ASP A 233 -17.27 9.76 0.73
CA ASP A 233 -17.93 11.01 0.35
C ASP A 233 -17.74 12.10 1.41
N GLY A 234 -17.91 11.77 2.69
CA GLY A 234 -17.69 12.74 3.76
C GLY A 234 -16.20 13.05 4.03
N ALA A 235 -15.27 12.21 3.57
CA ALA A 235 -13.85 12.55 3.46
C ALA A 235 -13.53 13.42 2.22
N GLY A 236 -14.52 13.70 1.37
CA GLY A 236 -14.35 14.38 0.08
C GLY A 236 -13.77 13.50 -1.02
N LEU A 237 -13.81 12.17 -0.85
CA LEU A 237 -13.21 11.18 -1.73
C LEU A 237 -14.25 10.45 -2.59
N LYS A 238 -13.85 10.04 -3.79
CA LYS A 238 -14.65 9.22 -4.72
C LYS A 238 -14.40 7.73 -4.51
N PRO A 239 -15.42 6.88 -4.76
CA PRO A 239 -15.31 5.42 -4.59
C PRO A 239 -14.67 4.69 -5.76
N THR A 240 -14.26 5.40 -6.82
CA THR A 240 -13.59 4.78 -7.96
C THR A 240 -12.31 4.10 -7.51
N ALA A 241 -12.13 2.84 -7.93
CA ALA A 241 -10.93 2.08 -7.60
C ALA A 241 -9.68 2.83 -8.09
N ALA A 242 -8.64 2.84 -7.26
CA ALA A 242 -7.37 3.51 -7.56
C ALA A 242 -7.44 5.03 -7.84
N ALA A 243 -8.57 5.71 -7.55
CA ALA A 243 -8.71 7.16 -7.75
C ALA A 243 -7.59 7.99 -7.11
N TYR A 244 -7.03 7.52 -5.99
CA TYR A 244 -5.98 8.20 -5.23
C TYR A 244 -4.66 7.43 -5.25
N TRP A 245 -4.40 6.69 -6.34
CA TRP A 245 -3.25 5.78 -6.48
C TRP A 245 -1.91 6.39 -6.08
N GLN A 246 -1.67 7.64 -6.48
CA GLN A 246 -0.45 8.37 -6.17
C GLN A 246 -0.22 8.53 -4.66
N LEU A 247 -1.27 8.57 -3.87
CA LEU A 247 -1.19 8.86 -2.44
C LEU A 247 -1.35 7.60 -1.56
N TYR A 248 -1.46 6.42 -2.18
CA TYR A 248 -1.39 5.17 -1.46
C TYR A 248 0.03 4.89 -0.98
N LEU A 249 0.17 4.68 0.33
CA LEU A 249 1.42 4.22 0.93
C LEU A 249 1.75 2.81 0.43
N GLY A 250 3.04 2.54 0.25
CA GLY A 250 3.52 1.21 -0.12
C GLY A 250 3.07 0.15 0.88
N THR A 251 3.02 0.49 2.16
CA THR A 251 2.55 -0.39 3.25
C THR A 251 1.06 -0.66 3.21
N SER A 252 0.22 0.31 2.82
CA SER A 252 -1.23 0.10 2.61
C SER A 252 -1.48 -0.89 1.48
N LEU A 253 -0.72 -0.76 0.39
CA LEU A 253 -0.74 -1.70 -0.73
C LEU A 253 -0.21 -3.08 -0.31
N ALA A 254 0.89 -3.13 0.45
CA ALA A 254 1.52 -4.36 0.92
C ALA A 254 0.55 -5.26 1.70
N ARG A 255 -0.24 -4.67 2.62
CA ARG A 255 -1.26 -5.40 3.38
C ARG A 255 -2.30 -6.09 2.50
N GLY A 256 -2.80 -5.39 1.48
CA GLY A 256 -3.76 -5.94 0.52
C GLY A 256 -3.11 -6.97 -0.42
N ASN A 257 -1.92 -6.65 -0.92
CA ASN A 257 -1.15 -7.51 -1.81
C ASN A 257 -0.77 -8.83 -1.15
N HIS A 258 -0.46 -8.84 0.15
CA HIS A 258 -0.19 -10.07 0.90
C HIS A 258 -1.40 -11.02 0.89
N LEU A 259 -2.61 -10.52 1.13
CA LEU A 259 -3.81 -11.36 1.04
C LEU A 259 -4.10 -11.81 -0.40
N HIS A 260 -3.85 -10.95 -1.39
CA HIS A 260 -3.95 -11.35 -2.79
C HIS A 260 -2.95 -12.46 -3.14
N TRP A 261 -1.69 -12.33 -2.74
CA TRP A 261 -0.66 -13.36 -2.90
C TRP A 261 -1.15 -14.70 -2.36
N LEU A 262 -1.54 -14.75 -1.08
CA LEU A 262 -1.99 -15.98 -0.44
C LEU A 262 -3.26 -16.56 -1.09
N SER A 263 -4.16 -15.73 -1.60
CA SER A 263 -5.39 -16.20 -2.28
C SER A 263 -5.19 -16.59 -3.75
N HIS A 264 -4.15 -16.09 -4.42
CA HIS A 264 -3.76 -16.49 -5.77
C HIS A 264 -3.03 -17.84 -5.77
N HIS A 265 -2.17 -18.05 -4.78
CA HIS A 265 -1.39 -19.27 -4.57
C HIS A 265 -2.17 -20.26 -3.72
N ARG A 266 -3.01 -21.07 -4.37
CA ARG A 266 -3.99 -21.95 -3.70
C ARG A 266 -3.35 -22.96 -2.74
N GLU A 267 -2.10 -23.32 -2.98
CA GLU A 267 -1.33 -24.16 -2.06
C GLU A 267 -1.14 -23.47 -0.71
N LYS A 268 -1.15 -22.13 -0.63
CA LYS A 268 -1.03 -21.29 0.57
C LYS A 268 -2.35 -21.06 1.32
N TYR A 269 -3.35 -21.91 1.10
CA TYR A 269 -4.66 -21.78 1.75
C TYR A 269 -4.57 -21.71 3.30
N PRO A 270 -3.76 -22.53 4.00
CA PRO A 270 -3.62 -22.41 5.46
C PRO A 270 -3.07 -21.04 5.90
N GLU A 271 -2.01 -20.55 5.23
CA GLU A 271 -1.45 -19.22 5.45
C GLU A 271 -2.51 -18.14 5.23
N PHE A 272 -3.32 -18.25 4.15
CA PHE A 272 -4.41 -17.33 3.87
C PHE A 272 -5.39 -17.24 5.04
N LEU A 273 -5.79 -18.38 5.60
CA LEU A 273 -6.71 -18.43 6.75
C LEU A 273 -6.10 -17.77 8.00
N GLY A 274 -4.81 -17.96 8.24
CA GLY A 274 -4.09 -17.29 9.33
C GLY A 274 -4.03 -15.78 9.16
N ALA A 275 -3.69 -15.32 7.96
CA ALA A 275 -3.69 -13.90 7.62
C ALA A 275 -5.09 -13.27 7.74
N LEU A 276 -6.13 -14.03 7.39
CA LEU A 276 -7.53 -13.61 7.55
C LEU A 276 -7.91 -13.47 9.04
N VAL A 277 -7.52 -14.41 9.92
CA VAL A 277 -7.77 -14.28 11.36
C VAL A 277 -7.05 -13.07 11.95
N HIS A 278 -5.79 -12.82 11.54
CA HIS A 278 -5.12 -11.58 11.93
C HIS A 278 -5.92 -10.35 11.48
N HIS A 279 -6.35 -10.30 10.21
CA HIS A 279 -7.16 -9.19 9.70
C HIS A 279 -8.44 -8.98 10.50
N LYS A 280 -9.13 -10.04 10.90
CA LYS A 280 -10.32 -9.97 11.76
C LYS A 280 -10.04 -9.38 13.13
N ILE A 281 -8.94 -9.77 13.75
CA ILE A 281 -8.48 -9.18 15.01
C ILE A 281 -8.18 -7.68 14.83
N ASP A 282 -7.46 -7.31 13.78
CA ASP A 282 -7.10 -5.92 13.53
C ASP A 282 -8.33 -5.05 13.25
N GLU A 283 -9.28 -5.54 12.44
CA GLU A 283 -10.56 -4.86 12.19
C GLU A 283 -11.33 -4.64 13.51
N ALA A 284 -11.47 -5.68 14.33
CA ALA A 284 -12.20 -5.60 15.58
C ALA A 284 -11.53 -4.65 16.59
N ALA A 285 -10.21 -4.72 16.72
CA ALA A 285 -9.45 -3.93 17.68
C ALA A 285 -9.32 -2.45 17.28
N THR A 286 -9.35 -2.13 15.98
CA THR A 286 -9.20 -0.75 15.48
C THR A 286 -10.51 -0.06 15.12
N SER A 287 -11.63 -0.79 15.07
CA SER A 287 -12.96 -0.26 14.69
C SER A 287 -13.33 1.02 15.44
N ALA A 288 -13.18 1.03 16.76
CA ALA A 288 -13.47 2.19 17.60
C ALA A 288 -12.53 3.36 17.33
N ARG A 289 -11.25 3.12 17.03
CA ARG A 289 -10.28 4.17 16.72
C ARG A 289 -10.51 4.78 15.33
N TYR A 290 -10.88 3.97 14.34
CA TYR A 290 -11.34 4.49 13.07
C TYR A 290 -12.57 5.37 13.24
N ALA A 291 -13.57 4.91 14.00
CA ALA A 291 -14.76 5.70 14.29
C ALA A 291 -14.42 7.03 14.99
N GLU A 292 -13.50 7.02 15.96
CA GLU A 292 -13.03 8.22 16.66
C GLU A 292 -12.33 9.21 15.70
N VAL A 293 -11.40 8.74 14.86
CA VAL A 293 -10.69 9.58 13.88
C VAL A 293 -11.67 10.21 12.88
N PHE A 294 -12.63 9.44 12.36
CA PHE A 294 -13.58 9.96 11.38
C PHE A 294 -14.65 10.84 12.01
N GLU A 295 -15.03 10.60 13.26
CA GLU A 295 -15.93 11.50 13.98
C GLU A 295 -15.23 12.83 14.30
N ASP A 296 -13.99 12.80 14.81
CA ASP A 296 -13.22 14.01 15.15
C ASP A 296 -12.85 14.84 13.91
N GLY A 297 -12.35 14.18 12.85
CA GLY A 297 -11.87 14.87 11.66
C GLY A 297 -12.93 15.19 10.61
N LEU A 298 -13.96 14.36 10.47
CA LEU A 298 -14.97 14.49 9.41
C LEU A 298 -16.38 14.77 9.95
N GLY A 299 -16.61 14.65 11.27
CA GLY A 299 -17.95 14.76 11.86
C GLY A 299 -18.88 13.60 11.47
N LEU A 300 -18.32 12.43 11.12
CA LEU A 300 -19.08 11.30 10.59
C LEU A 300 -19.03 10.10 11.53
N ARG A 301 -20.20 9.51 11.75
CA ARG A 301 -20.33 8.17 12.33
C ARG A 301 -20.82 7.21 11.25
N SER A 302 -20.06 6.16 10.97
CA SER A 302 -20.41 5.16 9.97
C SER A 302 -20.76 3.83 10.61
N GLY A 303 -21.79 3.16 10.08
CA GLY A 303 -22.15 1.80 10.43
C GLY A 303 -21.09 0.77 10.04
N LEU A 304 -20.15 1.12 9.13
CA LEU A 304 -19.11 0.21 8.65
C LEU A 304 -18.36 -0.49 9.79
N PHE A 305 -17.91 0.29 10.78
CA PHE A 305 -17.11 -0.22 11.90
C PHE A 305 -17.90 -1.05 12.90
N GLY A 306 -19.23 -0.92 12.92
CA GLY A 306 -20.11 -1.74 13.76
C GLY A 306 -20.15 -3.22 13.36
N HIS A 307 -19.72 -3.54 12.14
CA HIS A 307 -19.63 -4.92 11.64
C HIS A 307 -18.28 -5.60 11.92
N PHE A 308 -17.33 -4.85 12.49
CA PHE A 308 -15.99 -5.33 12.79
C PHE A 308 -15.90 -5.62 14.29
N HIS A 309 -16.29 -6.83 14.70
CA HIS A 309 -16.27 -7.23 16.10
C HIS A 309 -15.81 -8.68 16.28
N ILE A 310 -15.13 -8.90 17.41
CA ILE A 310 -14.86 -10.19 18.01
C ILE A 310 -15.33 -10.05 19.45
N ASP A 311 -16.45 -10.72 19.77
CA ASP A 311 -17.20 -10.43 20.99
C ASP A 311 -16.54 -10.98 22.26
N SER A 312 -15.72 -12.02 22.11
CA SER A 312 -15.04 -12.70 23.21
C SER A 312 -13.85 -13.53 22.73
N GLU A 313 -13.01 -13.97 23.66
CA GLU A 313 -11.98 -14.98 23.37
C GLU A 313 -12.60 -16.30 22.89
N ASP A 314 -13.78 -16.68 23.38
CA ASP A 314 -14.49 -17.88 22.92
C ASP A 314 -14.95 -17.75 21.45
N HIS A 315 -15.40 -16.56 21.03
CA HIS A 315 -15.71 -16.29 19.62
C HIS A 315 -14.44 -16.43 18.78
N LEU A 316 -13.31 -15.86 19.23
CA LEU A 316 -12.02 -15.99 18.54
C LEU A 316 -11.55 -17.45 18.43
N ASP A 317 -11.68 -18.23 19.51
CA ASP A 317 -11.36 -19.65 19.50
C ASP A 317 -12.22 -20.43 18.53
N ALA A 318 -13.54 -20.18 18.54
CA ALA A 318 -14.47 -20.82 17.62
C ALA A 318 -14.14 -20.50 16.16
N LEU A 319 -13.70 -19.26 15.89
CA LEU A 319 -13.22 -18.87 14.56
C LEU A 319 -11.95 -19.65 14.18
N VAL A 320 -10.93 -19.69 15.06
CA VAL A 320 -9.70 -20.45 14.80
C VAL A 320 -10.02 -21.93 14.59
N ASP A 321 -10.79 -22.55 15.47
CA ASP A 321 -11.17 -23.97 15.38
C ASP A 321 -11.95 -24.27 14.10
N ARG A 322 -12.88 -23.40 13.68
CA ARG A 322 -13.60 -23.53 12.40
C ARG A 322 -12.64 -23.56 11.21
N LEU A 323 -11.60 -22.74 11.24
CA LEU A 323 -10.69 -22.58 10.11
C LEU A 323 -9.59 -23.64 10.09
N ILE A 324 -9.01 -24.01 11.23
CA ILE A 324 -7.84 -24.88 11.26
C ILE A 324 -8.13 -26.33 11.65
N ALA A 325 -9.12 -26.59 12.50
CA ALA A 325 -9.30 -27.94 13.05
C ALA A 325 -9.61 -29.01 11.99
N PRO A 326 -10.46 -28.76 10.96
CA PRO A 326 -10.70 -29.73 9.89
C PRO A 326 -9.44 -30.07 9.10
N LEU A 327 -8.62 -29.05 8.81
CA LEU A 327 -7.38 -29.22 8.09
C LEU A 327 -6.34 -29.94 8.95
N HIS A 328 -6.22 -29.60 10.24
CA HIS A 328 -5.29 -30.25 11.17
C HIS A 328 -5.59 -31.74 11.33
N ARG A 329 -6.87 -32.14 11.39
CA ARG A 329 -7.24 -33.56 11.42
C ARG A 329 -6.79 -34.35 10.18
N THR A 330 -6.68 -33.68 9.04
CA THR A 330 -6.35 -34.31 7.76
C THR A 330 -4.85 -34.25 7.45
N PHE A 331 -4.22 -33.11 7.73
CA PHE A 331 -2.86 -32.77 7.30
C PHE A 331 -1.86 -32.65 8.46
N GLY A 332 -2.31 -32.78 9.72
CA GLY A 332 -1.45 -32.76 10.89
C GLY A 332 -0.81 -31.40 11.18
N ALA A 333 0.31 -31.41 11.90
CA ALA A 333 0.96 -30.24 12.48
C ALA A 333 1.40 -29.17 11.46
N GLU A 334 1.79 -29.58 10.25
CA GLU A 334 2.27 -28.67 9.20
C GLU A 334 1.24 -27.57 8.90
N VAL A 335 -0.06 -27.90 8.89
CA VAL A 335 -1.08 -26.90 8.58
C VAL A 335 -1.20 -25.82 9.66
N VAL A 336 -0.91 -26.17 10.92
CA VAL A 336 -0.92 -25.23 12.05
C VAL A 336 0.25 -24.27 11.92
N GLU A 337 1.44 -24.76 11.57
CA GLU A 337 2.62 -23.92 11.31
C GLU A 337 2.38 -22.98 10.13
N ARG A 338 1.79 -23.49 9.05
CA ARG A 338 1.49 -22.68 7.86
C ARG A 338 0.42 -21.62 8.13
N PHE A 339 -0.64 -21.97 8.86
CA PHE A 339 -1.60 -20.99 9.35
C PHE A 339 -0.92 -19.91 10.20
N HIS A 340 -0.05 -20.32 11.12
CA HIS A 340 0.72 -19.40 11.95
C HIS A 340 1.61 -18.47 11.13
N ASN A 341 2.29 -18.98 10.10
CA ASN A 341 3.11 -18.16 9.20
C ASN A 341 2.30 -17.03 8.56
N GLY A 342 1.13 -17.34 8.00
CA GLY A 342 0.28 -16.31 7.41
C GLY A 342 -0.24 -15.29 8.44
N PHE A 343 -0.54 -15.73 9.67
CA PHE A 343 -0.90 -14.84 10.78
C PHE A 343 0.27 -13.91 11.16
N ALA A 344 1.48 -14.45 11.28
CA ALA A 344 2.68 -13.71 11.62
C ALA A 344 3.06 -12.69 10.53
N ASP A 345 2.94 -13.07 9.26
CA ASP A 345 3.21 -12.20 8.11
C ASP A 345 2.25 -11.01 8.06
N ALA A 346 0.94 -11.28 8.23
CA ALA A 346 -0.07 -10.23 8.30
C ALA A 346 0.15 -9.27 9.48
N ARG A 347 0.60 -9.81 10.63
CA ARG A 347 0.99 -9.02 11.81
C ARG A 347 2.17 -8.10 11.54
N TRP A 348 3.18 -8.59 10.82
CA TRP A 348 4.35 -7.80 10.46
C TRP A 348 3.98 -6.62 9.55
N PHE A 349 3.21 -6.87 8.49
CA PHE A 349 2.75 -5.80 7.59
C PHE A 349 1.84 -4.78 8.28
N ALA A 350 0.99 -5.21 9.21
CA ALA A 350 0.13 -4.30 9.96
C ALA A 350 0.93 -3.37 10.88
N ALA A 351 1.97 -3.89 11.55
CA ALA A 351 2.86 -3.08 12.37
C ALA A 351 3.66 -2.08 11.52
N LEU A 352 4.21 -2.54 10.38
CA LEU A 352 4.93 -1.66 9.45
C LEU A 352 4.03 -0.53 8.92
N TRP A 353 2.78 -0.84 8.58
CA TRP A 353 1.80 0.14 8.14
C TRP A 353 1.44 1.17 9.22
N ASP A 354 1.26 0.73 10.47
CA ASP A 354 0.94 1.63 11.58
C ASP A 354 2.06 2.67 11.81
N ASP A 355 3.32 2.21 11.80
CA ASP A 355 4.48 3.09 11.93
C ASP A 355 4.66 4.02 10.71
N ASP A 356 4.45 3.51 9.49
CA ASP A 356 4.58 4.29 8.25
C ASP A 356 3.50 5.37 8.12
N LEU A 357 2.24 5.02 8.41
CA LEU A 357 1.13 5.98 8.39
C LEU A 357 1.29 7.03 9.49
N ALA A 358 1.69 6.65 10.70
CA ALA A 358 1.96 7.61 11.77
C ALA A 358 3.03 8.63 11.34
N GLN A 359 4.14 8.17 10.76
CA GLN A 359 5.20 9.05 10.27
C GLN A 359 4.74 9.94 9.12
N GLN A 360 3.93 9.42 8.19
CA GLN A 360 3.41 10.22 7.08
C GLN A 360 2.50 11.33 7.59
N LEU A 361 1.59 11.01 8.50
CA LEU A 361 0.67 11.97 9.09
C LEU A 361 1.41 13.07 9.85
N ALA A 362 2.38 12.69 10.69
CA ALA A 362 3.19 13.63 11.46
C ALA A 362 4.01 14.55 10.55
N TRP A 363 4.60 14.01 9.48
CA TRP A 363 5.36 14.79 8.51
C TRP A 363 4.46 15.75 7.73
N ALA A 364 3.30 15.28 7.28
CA ALA A 364 2.38 16.08 6.47
C ALA A 364 1.69 17.21 7.27
N ASP A 365 1.53 17.05 8.59
CA ASP A 365 0.87 18.04 9.44
C ASP A 365 1.73 19.27 9.76
N ASP A 366 3.07 19.18 9.64
CA ASP A 366 3.97 20.27 10.06
C ASP A 366 5.04 20.62 9.02
N ILE A 367 4.61 20.96 7.81
CA ILE A 367 5.51 21.45 6.76
C ILE A 367 6.32 22.68 7.19
N PRO A 368 5.77 23.70 7.87
CA PRO A 368 6.56 24.84 8.33
C PRO A 368 7.75 24.44 9.22
N ALA A 369 7.59 23.45 10.11
CA ALA A 369 8.70 22.95 10.91
C ALA A 369 9.79 22.27 10.04
N HIS A 370 9.39 21.56 8.98
CA HIS A 370 10.31 20.92 8.04
C HIS A 370 11.02 21.92 7.13
N GLN A 371 10.37 23.03 6.77
CA GLN A 371 10.99 24.15 6.07
C GLN A 371 12.02 24.85 6.98
N ALA A 372 11.66 25.14 8.24
CA ALA A 372 12.58 25.72 9.21
C ALA A 372 13.80 24.81 9.48
N LYS A 373 13.60 23.49 9.54
CA LYS A 373 14.68 22.51 9.65
C LYS A 373 15.55 22.49 8.39
N ALA A 374 14.96 22.56 7.20
CA ALA A 374 15.69 22.65 5.93
C ALA A 374 16.60 23.88 5.88
N GLU A 375 16.12 25.05 6.33
CA GLU A 375 16.93 26.26 6.39
C GLU A 375 18.14 26.14 7.32
N ARG A 376 17.93 25.55 8.51
CA ARG A 376 19.03 25.30 9.46
C ARG A 376 20.08 24.36 8.89
N ILE A 377 19.67 23.29 8.21
CA ILE A 377 20.55 22.33 7.56
C ILE A 377 21.33 23.02 6.43
N ASN A 378 20.65 23.74 5.55
CA ASN A 378 21.29 24.45 4.44
C ASN A 378 22.29 25.48 4.95
N THR A 379 21.93 26.27 5.98
CA THR A 379 22.84 27.25 6.60
C THR A 379 24.10 26.55 7.14
N TYR A 380 23.94 25.42 7.83
CA TYR A 380 25.08 24.64 8.31
C TYR A 380 25.99 24.13 7.19
N ILE A 381 25.40 23.65 6.08
CA ILE A 381 26.14 23.20 4.90
C ILE A 381 26.99 24.35 4.34
N GLN A 382 26.41 25.55 4.17
CA GLN A 382 27.09 26.71 3.61
C GLN A 382 28.18 27.25 4.56
N ASP A 383 27.84 27.48 5.83
CA ASP A 383 28.75 28.07 6.82
C ASP A 383 29.98 27.21 7.11
N ASN A 384 29.84 25.89 6.96
CA ASN A 384 30.91 24.93 7.28
C ASN A 384 31.53 24.30 6.02
N GLY A 385 31.11 24.71 4.82
CA GLY A 385 31.60 24.18 3.55
C GLY A 385 31.43 22.66 3.42
N VAL A 386 30.33 22.11 3.94
CA VAL A 386 30.07 20.67 3.91
C VAL A 386 29.74 20.25 2.47
N THR A 387 30.47 19.27 1.94
CA THR A 387 30.12 18.68 0.64
C THR A 387 29.03 17.62 0.84
N VAL A 388 27.95 17.76 0.08
CA VAL A 388 26.85 16.77 0.01
C VAL A 388 26.61 16.44 -1.46
N ASP A 389 26.18 15.20 -1.73
CA ASP A 389 25.71 14.83 -3.06
C ASP A 389 24.49 15.68 -3.42
N LEU A 390 24.48 16.20 -4.63
CA LEU A 390 23.52 17.20 -5.10
C LEU A 390 22.99 16.79 -6.47
N ASP A 391 21.69 16.51 -6.54
CA ASP A 391 20.99 16.40 -7.82
C ASP A 391 20.39 17.78 -8.18
N THR A 392 20.57 18.21 -9.43
CA THR A 392 19.99 19.46 -9.95
C THR A 392 19.05 19.14 -11.09
N PHE A 393 17.86 19.73 -11.04
CA PHE A 393 16.80 19.52 -12.01
C PHE A 393 16.42 20.84 -12.67
N VAL A 394 16.17 20.77 -13.97
CA VAL A 394 15.61 21.87 -14.77
C VAL A 394 14.40 21.29 -15.48
N GLU A 395 13.22 21.60 -14.97
CA GLU A 395 11.96 21.02 -15.41
C GLU A 395 11.07 22.08 -16.04
N SER A 396 10.33 21.67 -17.07
CA SER A 396 9.45 22.56 -17.85
C SER A 396 8.06 22.66 -17.23
N HIS A 397 7.26 23.63 -17.70
CA HIS A 397 5.87 23.80 -17.28
C HIS A 397 5.08 22.47 -17.31
N GLU A 398 4.29 22.22 -16.26
CA GLU A 398 3.45 21.01 -16.09
C GLU A 398 4.22 19.68 -15.94
N GLU A 399 5.56 19.71 -15.98
CA GLU A 399 6.35 18.53 -15.68
C GLU A 399 6.05 18.06 -14.25
N THR A 400 5.66 16.79 -14.15
CA THR A 400 5.09 16.21 -12.93
C THR A 400 5.90 15.03 -12.47
N SER A 401 6.48 15.18 -11.28
CA SER A 401 7.05 14.05 -10.56
C SER A 401 5.93 13.24 -9.93
N THR A 402 5.60 12.12 -10.58
CA THR A 402 4.77 11.08 -9.97
C THR A 402 5.26 10.80 -8.55
N THR A 403 4.32 10.71 -7.63
CA THR A 403 4.61 10.48 -6.21
C THR A 403 5.53 9.28 -5.97
N HIS A 404 6.50 9.45 -5.09
CA HIS A 404 7.51 8.45 -4.78
C HIS A 404 8.11 8.67 -3.39
N VAL A 405 9.11 7.86 -3.06
CA VAL A 405 9.90 7.97 -1.83
C VAL A 405 11.39 7.97 -2.17
N HIS A 406 12.20 8.56 -1.31
CA HIS A 406 13.66 8.46 -1.40
C HIS A 406 14.21 7.44 -0.41
N ASN A 407 15.38 6.89 -0.75
CA ASN A 407 16.11 5.96 0.11
C ASN A 407 16.93 6.67 1.19
N GLU A 408 17.10 7.99 1.04
CA GLU A 408 17.82 8.92 1.90
C GLU A 408 16.92 10.10 2.31
N HIS A 409 17.37 10.90 3.26
CA HIS A 409 16.78 12.23 3.52
C HIS A 409 17.24 13.20 2.43
N ARG A 410 16.35 14.08 1.99
CA ARG A 410 16.68 15.09 0.98
C ARG A 410 16.13 16.44 1.36
N LEU A 411 16.77 17.51 0.90
CA LEU A 411 16.07 18.78 0.78
C LEU A 411 15.49 18.89 -0.63
N VAL A 412 14.44 19.70 -0.78
CA VAL A 412 14.10 20.33 -2.06
C VAL A 412 14.34 21.81 -1.86
N MET A 413 15.14 22.42 -2.74
CA MET A 413 15.51 23.83 -2.69
C MET A 413 15.22 24.46 -4.05
N VAL A 414 14.25 25.36 -4.13
CA VAL A 414 13.90 26.03 -5.39
C VAL A 414 14.88 27.18 -5.62
N GLU A 415 15.71 27.06 -6.67
CA GLU A 415 16.62 28.13 -7.09
C GLU A 415 15.88 29.19 -7.91
N ARG A 416 14.98 28.76 -8.79
CA ARG A 416 14.23 29.65 -9.68
C ARG A 416 12.93 28.99 -10.14
N GLY A 417 11.86 29.77 -10.23
CA GLY A 417 10.55 29.28 -10.70
C GLY A 417 9.62 28.91 -9.55
N GLN A 418 8.58 28.14 -9.86
CA GLN A 418 7.52 27.77 -8.90
C GLN A 418 7.09 26.32 -9.13
N MET A 419 6.82 25.61 -8.04
CA MET A 419 6.22 24.28 -8.09
C MET A 419 5.19 24.06 -6.98
N HIS A 420 4.21 23.21 -7.26
CA HIS A 420 3.42 22.57 -6.20
C HIS A 420 4.16 21.34 -5.70
N PHE A 421 4.26 21.21 -4.38
CA PHE A 421 4.69 20.01 -3.69
C PHE A 421 3.50 19.30 -3.05
N TRP A 422 3.51 17.96 -3.12
CA TRP A 422 2.42 17.10 -2.67
C TRP A 422 2.93 16.14 -1.61
N ASN A 423 2.26 16.10 -0.46
CA ASN A 423 2.46 15.08 0.57
C ASN A 423 1.14 14.54 1.16
N ASN A 424 0.02 15.11 0.72
CA ASN A 424 -1.34 14.83 1.15
C ASN A 424 -2.31 15.11 -0.01
N VAL A 425 -3.53 14.59 0.06
CA VAL A 425 -4.59 14.79 -0.95
C VAL A 425 -5.34 16.11 -0.76
N THR A 426 -5.36 16.65 0.45
CA THR A 426 -6.27 17.75 0.80
C THR A 426 -5.75 19.14 0.45
N HIS A 427 -4.45 19.28 0.22
CA HIS A 427 -3.82 20.56 -0.03
C HIS A 427 -2.58 20.42 -0.90
N LYS A 428 -2.17 21.55 -1.47
CA LYS A 428 -0.93 21.71 -2.24
C LYS A 428 -0.01 22.62 -1.41
N ILE A 429 1.29 22.37 -1.46
CA ILE A 429 2.27 23.25 -0.83
C ILE A 429 2.95 24.02 -1.95
N ASP A 430 2.75 25.33 -1.96
CA ASP A 430 3.41 26.23 -2.90
C ASP A 430 4.86 26.39 -2.47
N LEU A 431 5.79 26.13 -3.39
CA LEU A 431 7.21 26.42 -3.21
C LEU A 431 7.63 27.44 -4.26
N GLU A 432 8.10 28.58 -3.79
CA GLU A 432 8.61 29.69 -4.60
C GLU A 432 10.14 29.74 -4.58
N GLU A 433 10.72 30.64 -5.37
CA GLU A 433 12.15 30.91 -5.41
C GLU A 433 12.71 31.19 -4.00
N GLY A 434 13.71 30.40 -3.60
CA GLY A 434 14.34 30.47 -2.29
C GLY A 434 13.76 29.51 -1.24
N ASP A 435 12.56 28.96 -1.46
CA ASP A 435 11.94 28.04 -0.52
C ASP A 435 12.68 26.71 -0.44
N LYS A 436 12.67 26.13 0.76
CA LYS A 436 13.33 24.86 1.07
C LYS A 436 12.43 24.00 1.93
N VAL A 437 12.34 22.72 1.62
CA VAL A 437 11.61 21.75 2.44
C VAL A 437 12.44 20.50 2.64
N LEU A 438 12.43 19.97 3.87
CA LEU A 438 13.06 18.70 4.19
C LEU A 438 12.08 17.56 3.91
N ILE A 439 12.55 16.58 3.15
CA ILE A 439 11.88 15.32 2.86
C ILE A 439 12.61 14.23 3.64
N PRO A 440 12.04 13.76 4.76
CA PRO A 440 12.59 12.63 5.48
C PRO A 440 12.56 11.38 4.60
N VAL A 441 13.49 10.48 4.89
CA VAL A 441 13.59 9.18 4.23
C VAL A 441 12.24 8.46 4.22
N SER A 442 11.93 7.79 3.10
CA SER A 442 10.73 6.98 2.94
C SER A 442 9.39 7.73 3.04
N ARG A 443 9.36 9.06 2.98
CA ARG A 443 8.11 9.83 2.97
C ARG A 443 7.56 10.00 1.55
N LEU A 444 6.29 9.64 1.38
CA LEU A 444 5.62 9.65 0.09
C LEU A 444 5.31 11.09 -0.31
N HIS A 445 5.82 11.52 -1.46
CA HIS A 445 5.65 12.88 -1.93
C HIS A 445 5.79 12.98 -3.45
N GLY A 446 5.40 14.12 -4.03
CA GLY A 446 5.65 14.43 -5.44
C GLY A 446 5.68 15.94 -5.68
N SER A 447 5.79 16.34 -6.94
CA SER A 447 5.77 17.75 -7.33
C SER A 447 5.22 17.96 -8.74
N THR A 448 4.82 19.18 -9.04
CA THR A 448 4.44 19.64 -10.39
C THR A 448 4.94 21.08 -10.60
N VAL A 449 5.61 21.33 -11.72
CA VAL A 449 6.10 22.67 -12.08
C VAL A 449 4.97 23.56 -12.58
N LEU A 450 4.91 24.80 -12.09
CA LEU A 450 3.87 25.78 -12.42
C LEU A 450 4.37 26.93 -13.29
N SER A 451 5.66 27.25 -13.22
CA SER A 451 6.28 28.26 -14.06
C SER A 451 6.63 27.70 -15.44
N GLY A 452 7.05 28.56 -16.39
CA GLY A 452 7.53 28.11 -17.70
C GLY A 452 8.72 27.14 -17.60
N GLU A 453 9.57 27.36 -16.60
CA GLU A 453 10.73 26.54 -16.23
C GLU A 453 10.92 26.66 -14.71
N CYS A 454 11.33 25.59 -14.04
CA CYS A 454 11.72 25.58 -12.63
C CYS A 454 13.09 24.89 -12.48
N THR A 455 14.01 25.56 -11.80
CA THR A 455 15.32 25.01 -11.42
C THR A 455 15.33 24.77 -9.91
N TYR A 456 15.59 23.54 -9.49
CA TYR A 456 15.65 23.19 -8.09
C TYR A 456 16.74 22.14 -7.83
N HIS A 457 17.17 22.08 -6.57
CA HIS A 457 18.21 21.18 -6.12
C HIS A 457 17.70 20.22 -5.04
N GLN A 458 18.26 19.01 -5.05
CA GLN A 458 18.02 18.00 -4.04
C GLN A 458 19.33 17.50 -3.41
N PRO A 459 19.87 18.21 -2.41
CA PRO A 459 21.00 17.71 -1.64
C PRO A 459 20.58 16.49 -0.82
N ILE A 460 21.42 15.45 -0.84
CA ILE A 460 21.26 14.25 -0.01
C ILE A 460 21.81 14.55 1.39
N ILE A 461 20.97 14.36 2.40
CA ILE A 461 21.29 14.69 3.79
C ILE A 461 21.66 13.42 4.56
N PRO A 462 22.91 13.33 5.07
CA PRO A 462 23.33 12.19 5.90
C PRO A 462 22.49 12.08 7.18
N GLU A 463 22.29 10.84 7.66
CA GLU A 463 21.51 10.55 8.88
C GLU A 463 22.02 11.35 10.10
N GLU A 464 23.34 11.45 10.28
CA GLU A 464 23.95 12.20 11.38
C GLU A 464 23.58 13.70 11.35
N MET A 465 23.47 14.28 10.16
CA MET A 465 23.06 15.67 9.98
C MET A 465 21.57 15.81 10.23
N TYR A 466 20.76 14.89 9.70
CA TYR A 466 19.32 14.85 9.95
C TYR A 466 19.00 14.77 11.45
N GLN A 467 19.72 13.95 12.23
CA GLN A 467 19.51 13.79 13.67
C GLN A 467 19.99 15.00 14.50
N ARG A 468 20.98 15.75 14.01
CA ARG A 468 21.54 16.91 14.72
C ARG A 468 20.56 18.09 14.81
N PHE A 469 19.73 18.27 13.79
CA PHE A 469 18.83 19.42 13.65
C PHE A 469 17.39 19.07 14.01
#